data_AF-A0A164VAC3-F1
#
_entry.id   AF-A0A164VAC3-F1
#
_cell.length_a   1.000
_cell.length_b   1.000
_cell.length_c   1.000
_cell.angle_alpha   90.00
_cell.angle_beta   90.00
_cell.angle_gamma   90.00
#
_symmetry.space_group_name_H-M   'P 1'
#
loop_
_entity.id
_entity.type
_entity.pdbx_description
1 polymer ?
#
loop_
_entity_poly.entity_id
_entity_poly.type
_entity_poly.pdbx_seq_one_letter_code
_entity_poly.pdbx_strand_id
1 'polypeptide(L)'
;MARPPEVVYSWRDITSDFKASVKDLELGELAHDDLFGLFEAMSAIEMMDPKMDAGMHHTNGNRKILNFDQAVRAEKLELKKVNHDQFIGIVDNSIACLVTWLEGHSLAQTVFINLYAQQPQRIEDRNLKAFITIFLKVIDLIKDYINQASVFEEEDFQPLVYGFRLASEIPEAKALALIKESEEDLMKEMKNSVSSASAEESHKLKEISAVHTRLRFFRHFYQLLLKFNRRESSNVSVNAHSLIEDILKSTHVCREALNSCLQTISLGSGYGAEEIEIMGFEPQVNQRLLPPTFPRYTQLRSRADAISNLIQLMDRLKAMCKIKDHTNFHAALVINETSMFSIY
;
A
#
# COMPACT_ATOMS: atom_id res chain seq x y z
N MET A 1 31.37 -15.46 -8.14
CA MET A 1 30.81 -14.87 -9.38
C MET A 1 31.81 -13.85 -9.88
N ALA A 2 32.30 -14.01 -11.11
CA ALA A 2 33.22 -13.04 -11.71
C ALA A 2 32.51 -11.69 -11.87
N ARG A 3 33.20 -10.57 -11.58
CA ARG A 3 32.72 -9.22 -11.87
C ARG A 3 32.39 -9.17 -13.37
N PRO A 4 31.24 -8.61 -13.78
CA PRO A 4 31.02 -8.34 -15.20
C PRO A 4 32.18 -7.47 -15.73
N PRO A 5 32.65 -7.69 -16.96
CA PRO A 5 33.74 -6.92 -17.54
C PRO A 5 33.39 -5.42 -17.48
N GLU A 6 34.33 -4.60 -17.03
CA GLU A 6 34.20 -3.15 -17.06
C GLU A 6 34.02 -2.71 -18.51
N VAL A 7 32.84 -2.19 -18.84
CA VAL A 7 32.58 -1.60 -20.15
C VAL A 7 33.32 -0.27 -20.18
N VAL A 8 34.45 -0.23 -20.88
CA VAL A 8 35.21 1.01 -21.11
C VAL A 8 34.55 1.74 -22.28
N TYR A 9 33.79 2.79 -21.97
CA TYR A 9 33.21 3.66 -22.98
C TYR A 9 34.25 4.68 -23.47
N SER A 10 34.46 4.76 -24.78
CA SER A 10 35.28 5.80 -25.41
C SER A 10 34.38 6.93 -25.91
N TRP A 11 34.04 7.87 -25.03
CA TRP A 11 33.22 9.03 -25.39
C TRP A 11 34.03 10.06 -26.20
N ARG A 12 33.47 10.55 -27.30
CA ARG A 12 33.99 11.68 -28.06
C ARG A 12 33.02 12.85 -27.94
N ASP A 13 33.52 14.01 -27.52
CA ASP A 13 32.72 15.24 -27.51
C ASP A 13 32.48 15.72 -28.94
N ILE A 14 31.21 15.90 -29.30
CA ILE A 14 30.76 16.40 -30.61
C ILE A 14 29.97 17.71 -30.48
N THR A 15 30.01 18.37 -29.33
CA THR A 15 29.18 19.56 -29.04
C THR A 15 29.42 20.69 -30.04
N SER A 16 30.69 20.95 -30.37
CA SER A 16 31.05 22.00 -31.33
C SER A 16 30.63 21.66 -32.75
N ASP A 17 30.87 20.42 -33.19
CA ASP A 17 30.50 19.94 -34.52
C ASP A 17 28.98 19.98 -34.70
N PHE A 18 28.23 19.52 -33.71
CA PHE A 18 26.76 19.55 -33.71
C PHE A 18 26.20 20.98 -33.80
N LYS A 19 26.70 21.90 -32.96
CA LYS A 19 26.29 23.32 -32.99
C LYS A 19 26.64 24.03 -34.30
N ALA A 20 27.69 23.57 -35.00
CA ALA A 20 28.04 24.11 -36.31
C ALA A 20 27.02 23.66 -37.37
N SER A 21 26.69 22.37 -37.42
CA SER A 21 25.73 21.80 -38.38
C SER A 21 24.29 22.30 -38.19
N VAL A 22 23.86 22.58 -36.95
CA VAL A 22 22.50 23.11 -36.68
C VAL A 22 22.27 24.48 -37.33
N LYS A 23 23.33 25.24 -37.67
CA LYS A 23 23.20 26.54 -38.35
C LYS A 23 22.71 26.44 -39.80
N ASP A 24 22.77 25.25 -40.38
CA ASP A 24 22.31 25.02 -41.74
C ASP A 24 20.78 24.87 -41.82
N LEU A 25 20.10 24.72 -40.68
CA LEU A 25 18.63 24.62 -40.61
C LEU A 25 17.98 26.01 -40.65
N GLU A 26 16.98 26.17 -41.51
CA GLU A 26 16.15 27.37 -41.58
C GLU A 26 15.01 27.37 -40.55
N LEU A 27 14.40 28.54 -40.34
CA LEU A 27 13.26 28.66 -39.43
C LEU A 27 12.07 27.82 -39.92
N GLY A 28 11.67 26.84 -39.12
CA GLY A 28 10.58 25.91 -39.45
C GLY A 28 11.05 24.54 -39.95
N GLU A 29 12.35 24.35 -40.14
CA GLU A 29 12.93 23.05 -40.47
C GLU A 29 13.22 22.23 -39.21
N LEU A 30 13.07 20.91 -39.33
CA LEU A 30 13.34 19.95 -38.27
C LEU A 30 14.05 18.74 -38.86
N ALA A 31 15.20 18.40 -38.29
CA ALA A 31 15.92 17.17 -38.63
C ALA A 31 15.42 16.02 -37.74
N HIS A 32 14.76 15.03 -38.34
CA HIS A 32 14.33 13.80 -37.68
C HIS A 32 14.33 12.63 -38.68
N ASP A 33 14.15 11.40 -38.17
CA ASP A 33 14.04 10.21 -39.01
C ASP A 33 12.71 10.19 -39.78
N ASP A 34 12.69 9.64 -40.99
CA ASP A 34 11.50 9.57 -41.87
C ASP A 34 10.32 8.82 -41.22
N LEU A 35 10.60 7.87 -40.31
CA LEU A 35 9.58 7.10 -39.60
C LEU A 35 9.09 7.76 -38.31
N PHE A 36 9.75 8.82 -37.85
CA PHE A 36 9.40 9.51 -36.62
C PHE A 36 8.26 10.51 -36.85
N GLY A 37 7.11 10.24 -36.23
CA GLY A 37 5.95 11.13 -36.31
C GLY A 37 5.99 12.23 -35.24
N LEU A 38 5.71 13.48 -35.62
CA LEU A 38 5.66 14.61 -34.67
C LEU A 38 4.60 14.46 -33.56
N PHE A 39 3.59 13.60 -33.78
CA PHE A 39 2.63 13.25 -32.75
C PHE A 39 3.27 12.54 -31.55
N GLU A 40 4.31 11.72 -31.79
CA GLU A 40 5.05 11.04 -30.72
C GLU A 40 5.82 12.05 -29.86
N ALA A 41 6.35 13.11 -30.48
CA ALA A 41 7.03 14.20 -29.79
C ALA A 41 6.13 14.98 -28.82
N MET A 42 4.80 14.93 -28.97
CA MET A 42 3.87 15.57 -28.04
C MET A 42 3.91 14.97 -26.62
N SER A 43 4.43 13.74 -26.48
CA SER A 43 4.59 13.06 -25.19
C SER A 43 5.99 13.26 -24.59
N ALA A 44 6.89 13.95 -25.29
CA ALA A 44 8.26 14.15 -24.84
C ALA A 44 8.32 15.02 -23.57
N ILE A 45 9.25 14.70 -22.68
CA ILE A 45 9.55 15.50 -21.49
C ILE A 45 10.63 16.52 -21.81
N GLU A 46 10.40 17.74 -21.34
CA GLU A 46 11.40 18.79 -21.34
C GLU A 46 12.20 18.74 -20.04
N MET A 47 13.50 18.46 -20.15
CA MET A 47 14.42 18.53 -19.01
C MET A 47 14.57 19.97 -18.55
N MET A 48 14.78 20.19 -17.25
CA MET A 48 14.89 21.50 -16.61
C MET A 48 13.61 22.36 -16.60
N ASP A 49 12.49 21.89 -17.17
CA ASP A 49 11.19 22.51 -16.96
C ASP A 49 10.58 22.02 -15.64
N PRO A 50 10.22 22.89 -14.68
CA PRO A 50 9.66 22.45 -13.41
C PRO A 50 8.40 21.57 -13.55
N LYS A 51 7.51 21.86 -14.49
CA LYS A 51 6.25 21.12 -14.68
C LYS A 51 6.45 19.79 -15.39
N MET A 52 7.53 19.63 -16.14
CA MET A 52 7.76 18.45 -16.97
C MET A 52 8.83 17.52 -16.39
N ASP A 53 9.82 18.07 -15.69
CA ASP A 53 10.97 17.35 -15.14
C ASP A 53 10.77 17.00 -13.66
N ALA A 54 10.56 15.71 -13.39
CA ALA A 54 10.46 15.18 -12.03
C ALA A 54 11.74 15.35 -11.20
N GLY A 55 12.91 15.47 -11.85
CA GLY A 55 14.19 15.73 -11.19
C GLY A 55 14.33 17.16 -10.66
N MET A 56 13.58 18.12 -11.20
CA MET A 56 13.65 19.53 -10.80
C MET A 56 12.94 19.86 -9.49
N HIS A 57 12.09 18.97 -8.99
CA HIS A 57 11.27 19.19 -7.80
C HIS A 57 11.87 18.62 -6.50
N HIS A 58 13.12 18.14 -6.52
CA HIS A 58 13.84 17.63 -5.33
C HIS A 58 14.30 18.73 -4.36
N THR A 59 13.87 19.98 -4.55
CA THR A 59 14.47 21.17 -3.92
C THR A 59 13.54 21.93 -2.97
N ASN A 60 12.28 21.52 -2.79
CA ASN A 60 11.37 22.24 -1.89
C ASN A 60 11.66 22.01 -0.39
N GLY A 61 12.65 21.17 -0.05
CA GLY A 61 13.20 21.10 1.30
C GLY A 61 14.59 20.44 1.30
N ASN A 62 15.48 20.88 2.20
CA ASN A 62 16.80 20.26 2.45
C ASN A 62 16.73 18.81 2.99
N ARG A 63 15.57 18.15 2.88
CA ARG A 63 15.33 16.82 3.42
C ARG A 63 15.83 15.77 2.43
N LYS A 64 16.95 15.14 2.78
CA LYS A 64 17.48 14.00 2.03
C LYS A 64 16.49 12.84 2.07
N ILE A 65 15.99 12.42 0.90
CA ILE A 65 15.20 11.20 0.69
C ILE A 65 16.07 10.00 1.04
N LEU A 66 15.62 9.12 1.94
CA LEU A 66 16.39 7.95 2.37
C LEU A 66 15.72 6.66 1.89
N ASN A 67 16.47 5.84 1.17
CA ASN A 67 16.06 4.45 0.94
C ASN A 67 16.24 3.60 2.21
N PHE A 68 15.76 2.35 2.18
CA PHE A 68 15.83 1.43 3.32
C PHE A 68 17.23 1.35 3.96
N ASP A 69 18.27 1.09 3.16
CA ASP A 69 19.65 0.95 3.66
C ASP A 69 20.18 2.24 4.27
N GLN A 70 19.86 3.38 3.65
CA GLN A 70 20.25 4.70 4.15
C GLN A 70 19.53 5.05 5.44
N ALA A 71 18.24 4.73 5.56
CA ALA A 71 17.43 4.97 6.76
C ALA A 71 17.93 4.13 7.94
N VAL A 72 18.28 2.86 7.70
CA VAL A 72 18.89 1.98 8.72
C VAL A 72 20.25 2.51 9.18
N ARG A 73 21.13 2.91 8.25
CA ARG A 73 22.45 3.47 8.60
C ARG A 73 22.37 4.80 9.33
N ALA A 74 21.33 5.58 9.06
CA ALA A 74 21.07 6.85 9.73
C ALA A 74 20.28 6.70 11.05
N GLU A 75 20.03 5.47 11.49
CA GLU A 75 19.26 5.15 12.71
C GLU A 75 17.84 5.78 12.72
N LYS A 76 17.27 6.01 11.54
CA LYS A 76 15.91 6.53 11.35
C LYS A 76 14.86 5.43 11.18
N LEU A 77 15.27 4.17 11.27
CA LEU A 77 14.41 3.00 11.11
C LEU A 77 14.70 1.99 12.21
N GLU A 78 13.69 1.69 13.03
CA GLU A 78 13.80 0.73 14.13
C GLU A 78 13.45 -0.69 13.63
N LEU A 79 14.44 -1.60 13.62
CA LEU A 79 14.24 -2.97 13.16
C LEU A 79 14.00 -3.99 14.27
N LYS A 80 14.53 -3.72 15.47
CA LYS A 80 14.60 -4.69 16.59
C LYS A 80 13.34 -4.76 17.41
N LYS A 81 12.84 -3.60 17.80
CA LYS A 81 11.65 -3.43 18.61
C LYS A 81 11.09 -2.06 18.32
N VAL A 82 9.80 -1.99 18.06
CA VAL A 82 9.08 -0.73 17.82
C VAL A 82 8.15 -0.47 19.00
N ASN A 83 8.04 0.78 19.43
CA ASN A 83 7.12 1.15 20.51
C ASN A 83 5.66 1.02 20.05
N HIS A 84 4.73 0.86 20.99
CA HIS A 84 3.33 0.61 20.65
C HIS A 84 2.69 1.78 19.90
N ASP A 85 2.99 3.02 20.29
CA ASP A 85 2.53 4.24 19.61
C ASP A 85 3.07 4.34 18.17
N GLN A 86 4.35 4.04 17.97
CA GLN A 86 4.98 3.98 16.66
C GLN A 86 4.37 2.89 15.79
N PHE A 87 4.14 1.70 16.35
CA PHE A 87 3.50 0.58 15.66
C PHE A 87 2.09 0.97 15.20
N ILE A 88 1.30 1.59 16.07
CA ILE A 88 -0.04 2.11 15.75
C ILE A 88 0.05 3.09 14.58
N GLY A 89 0.99 4.05 14.63
CA GLY A 89 1.21 5.01 13.55
C GLY A 89 1.58 4.35 12.22
N ILE A 90 2.46 3.34 12.24
CA ILE A 90 2.88 2.58 11.05
C ILE A 90 1.70 1.83 10.43
N VAL A 91 0.88 1.15 11.23
CA VAL A 91 -0.27 0.40 10.72
C VAL A 91 -1.31 1.35 10.14
N ASP A 92 -1.65 2.42 10.84
CA ASP A 92 -2.69 3.35 10.40
C ASP A 92 -2.27 4.09 9.12
N ASN A 93 -0.98 4.39 8.95
CA ASN A 93 -0.47 4.95 7.70
C ASN A 93 -0.37 3.91 6.58
N SER A 94 -0.14 2.64 6.90
CA SER A 94 -0.23 1.55 5.92
C SER A 94 -1.66 1.36 5.42
N ILE A 95 -2.67 1.55 6.28
CA ILE A 95 -4.09 1.58 5.89
C ILE A 95 -4.36 2.77 4.96
N ALA A 96 -3.83 3.96 5.26
CA ALA A 96 -3.93 5.11 4.37
C ALA A 96 -3.33 4.83 2.98
N CYS A 97 -2.12 4.25 2.93
CA CYS A 97 -1.49 3.83 1.68
C CYS A 97 -2.33 2.81 0.92
N LEU A 98 -2.92 1.82 1.62
CA LEU A 98 -3.78 0.81 1.00
C LEU A 98 -5.02 1.44 0.39
N VAL A 99 -5.73 2.32 1.11
CA VAL A 99 -6.94 2.95 0.59
C VAL A 99 -6.64 3.86 -0.59
N THR A 100 -5.58 4.66 -0.52
CA THR A 100 -5.16 5.50 -1.65
C THR A 100 -4.77 4.65 -2.87
N TRP A 101 -4.17 3.47 -2.68
CA TRP A 101 -3.94 2.54 -3.79
C TRP A 101 -5.26 2.02 -4.39
N LEU A 102 -6.25 1.68 -3.56
CA LEU A 102 -7.59 1.25 -4.02
C LEU A 102 -8.35 2.35 -4.79
N GLU A 103 -7.95 3.60 -4.67
CA GLU A 103 -8.50 4.74 -5.42
C GLU A 103 -7.85 4.93 -6.81
N GLY A 104 -6.93 4.04 -7.19
CA GLY A 104 -6.31 4.01 -8.53
C GLY A 104 -4.90 4.58 -8.59
N HIS A 105 -4.33 5.04 -7.46
CA HIS A 105 -2.94 5.51 -7.43
C HIS A 105 -1.92 4.38 -7.56
N SER A 106 -0.69 4.70 -7.99
CA SER A 106 0.39 3.72 -8.14
C SER A 106 0.77 3.05 -6.82
N LEU A 107 0.99 1.73 -6.86
CA LEU A 107 1.49 0.94 -5.74
C LEU A 107 2.88 1.41 -5.27
N ALA A 108 3.72 1.88 -6.19
CA ALA A 108 5.04 2.43 -5.87
C ALA A 108 4.98 3.76 -5.11
N GLN A 109 3.94 4.57 -5.32
CA GLN A 109 3.75 5.88 -4.68
C GLN A 109 2.90 5.83 -3.41
N THR A 110 2.31 4.67 -3.11
CA THR A 110 1.43 4.47 -1.96
C THR A 110 2.03 3.43 -1.02
N VAL A 111 1.71 2.14 -1.22
CA VAL A 111 2.12 1.03 -0.37
C VAL A 111 3.63 0.95 -0.19
N PHE A 112 4.40 1.06 -1.28
CA PHE A 112 5.85 0.86 -1.23
C PHE A 112 6.64 2.11 -0.86
N ILE A 113 5.99 3.19 -0.42
CA ILE A 113 6.68 4.25 0.33
C ILE A 113 6.99 3.77 1.77
N ASN A 114 6.29 2.74 2.25
CA ASN A 114 6.60 2.03 3.49
C ASN A 114 7.87 1.19 3.29
N LEU A 115 8.98 1.66 3.85
CA LEU A 115 10.29 1.01 3.80
C LEU A 115 10.26 -0.39 4.43
N TYR A 116 9.45 -0.64 5.46
CA TYR A 116 9.31 -1.97 6.04
C TYR A 116 8.72 -2.98 5.04
N ALA A 117 7.77 -2.53 4.21
CA ALA A 117 7.16 -3.36 3.16
C ALA A 117 8.13 -3.69 2.01
N GLN A 118 9.16 -2.87 1.79
CA GLN A 118 10.18 -3.13 0.77
C GLN A 118 11.14 -4.26 1.18
N GLN A 119 11.45 -4.40 2.48
CA GLN A 119 12.44 -5.36 3.01
C GLN A 119 11.92 -6.10 4.26
N PRO A 120 10.81 -6.87 4.15
CA PRO A 120 10.17 -7.52 5.30
C PRO A 120 11.08 -8.54 6.01
N GLN A 121 12.02 -9.14 5.28
CA GLN A 121 12.93 -10.16 5.81
C GLN A 121 13.92 -9.60 6.84
N ARG A 122 14.22 -8.29 6.78
CA ARG A 122 15.17 -7.61 7.66
C ARG A 122 14.55 -7.10 8.98
N ILE A 123 13.24 -7.25 9.14
CA ILE A 123 12.54 -6.88 10.37
C ILE A 123 12.80 -7.95 11.43
N GLU A 124 13.26 -7.52 12.60
CA GLU A 124 13.51 -8.38 13.77
C GLU A 124 12.35 -8.31 14.78
N ASP A 125 11.65 -7.16 14.89
CA ASP A 125 10.45 -7.03 15.71
C ASP A 125 9.35 -8.00 15.23
N ARG A 126 8.90 -8.87 16.14
CA ARG A 126 7.98 -9.97 15.82
C ARG A 126 6.62 -9.46 15.36
N ASN A 127 6.07 -8.46 16.04
CA ASN A 127 4.74 -7.92 15.76
C ASN A 127 4.72 -7.18 14.43
N LEU A 128 5.73 -6.35 14.18
CA LEU A 128 5.88 -5.62 12.92
C LEU A 128 6.12 -6.57 11.76
N LYS A 129 6.97 -7.58 11.93
CA LYS A 129 7.20 -8.59 10.88
C LYS A 129 5.92 -9.36 10.54
N ALA A 130 5.16 -9.78 11.55
CA ALA A 130 3.89 -10.47 11.36
C ALA A 130 2.86 -9.60 10.64
N PHE A 131 2.73 -8.33 11.05
CA PHE A 131 1.88 -7.34 10.40
C PHE A 131 2.26 -7.13 8.94
N ILE A 132 3.52 -6.77 8.64
CA ILE A 132 3.98 -6.47 7.28
C ILE A 132 3.81 -7.69 6.37
N THR A 133 4.06 -8.89 6.89
CA THR A 133 3.83 -10.14 6.13
C THR A 133 2.37 -10.29 5.72
N ILE A 134 1.42 -10.11 6.64
CA ILE A 134 -0.01 -10.18 6.34
C ILE A 134 -0.45 -9.01 5.45
N PHE A 135 0.08 -7.82 5.67
CA PHE A 135 -0.22 -6.64 4.85
C PHE A 135 0.14 -6.87 3.38
N LEU A 136 1.34 -7.38 3.10
CA LEU A 136 1.77 -7.74 1.75
C LEU A 136 0.90 -8.84 1.15
N LYS A 137 0.49 -9.85 1.93
CA LYS A 137 -0.44 -10.90 1.50
C LYS A 137 -1.84 -10.37 1.15
N VAL A 138 -2.33 -9.39 1.90
CA VAL A 138 -3.60 -8.69 1.61
C VAL A 138 -3.50 -7.97 0.27
N ILE A 139 -2.38 -7.27 0.02
CA ILE A 139 -2.14 -6.54 -1.23
C ILE A 139 -2.06 -7.50 -2.42
N ASP A 140 -1.33 -8.61 -2.28
CA ASP A 140 -1.25 -9.66 -3.31
C ASP A 140 -2.64 -10.20 -3.68
N LEU A 141 -3.45 -10.50 -2.67
CA LEU A 141 -4.79 -11.04 -2.86
C LEU A 141 -5.78 -10.03 -3.45
N ILE A 142 -5.68 -8.75 -3.06
CA ILE A 142 -6.47 -7.67 -3.66
C ILE A 142 -6.08 -7.48 -5.13
N LYS A 143 -4.78 -7.46 -5.43
CA LYS A 143 -4.29 -7.38 -6.81
C LYS A 143 -4.83 -8.53 -7.66
N ASP A 144 -4.87 -9.74 -7.12
CA ASP A 144 -5.47 -10.89 -7.81
C ASP A 144 -6.96 -10.70 -8.11
N TYR A 145 -7.74 -10.07 -7.20
CA TYR A 145 -9.14 -9.72 -7.49
C TYR A 145 -9.26 -8.70 -8.60
N ILE A 146 -8.43 -7.67 -8.58
CA ILE A 146 -8.48 -6.58 -9.56
C ILE A 146 -8.11 -7.11 -10.95
N ASN A 147 -7.08 -7.94 -11.04
CA ASN A 147 -6.71 -8.60 -12.29
C ASN A 147 -7.83 -9.53 -12.80
N GLN A 148 -8.53 -10.25 -11.91
CA GLN A 148 -9.67 -11.09 -12.28
C GLN A 148 -10.87 -10.26 -12.78
N ALA A 149 -11.07 -9.06 -12.24
CA ALA A 149 -12.13 -8.16 -12.65
C ALA A 149 -11.91 -7.57 -14.07
N SER A 150 -10.74 -7.80 -14.68
CA SER A 150 -10.41 -7.34 -16.04
C SER A 150 -10.58 -5.82 -16.22
N VAL A 151 -10.24 -5.06 -15.18
CA VAL A 151 -10.25 -3.59 -15.22
C VAL A 151 -9.19 -3.07 -16.20
N PHE A 152 -9.44 -1.90 -16.80
CA PHE A 152 -8.51 -1.32 -17.76
C PHE A 152 -7.37 -0.60 -17.05
N GLU A 153 -6.13 -0.92 -17.44
CA GLU A 153 -4.91 -0.31 -16.90
C GLU A 153 -4.88 1.19 -17.25
N GLU A 154 -4.55 2.04 -16.28
CA GLU A 154 -4.50 3.51 -16.36
C GLU A 154 -5.83 4.27 -16.46
N GLU A 155 -6.95 3.58 -16.72
CA GLU A 155 -8.31 4.16 -16.66
C GLU A 155 -8.94 3.92 -15.28
N ASP A 156 -8.96 2.66 -14.83
CA ASP A 156 -9.62 2.24 -13.59
C ASP A 156 -8.62 1.96 -12.46
N PHE A 157 -7.47 1.38 -12.81
CA PHE A 157 -6.50 0.92 -11.81
C PHE A 157 -5.07 0.80 -12.38
N GLN A 158 -4.08 0.86 -11.48
CA GLN A 158 -2.67 0.67 -11.81
C GLN A 158 -2.11 -0.58 -11.10
N PRO A 159 -2.12 -1.77 -11.76
CA PRO A 159 -1.74 -3.04 -11.14
C PRO A 159 -0.22 -3.29 -11.09
N LEU A 160 0.59 -2.40 -11.70
CA LEU A 160 2.03 -2.59 -11.83
C LEU A 160 2.73 -2.65 -10.45
N VAL A 161 3.53 -3.70 -10.25
CA VAL A 161 4.19 -4.00 -8.97
C VAL A 161 5.64 -3.50 -8.93
N TYR A 162 6.18 -2.94 -10.02
CA TYR A 162 7.52 -2.32 -10.07
C TYR A 162 8.66 -3.20 -9.55
N GLY A 163 8.53 -4.52 -9.66
CA GLY A 163 9.52 -5.49 -9.18
C GLY A 163 9.53 -5.72 -7.66
N PHE A 164 8.61 -5.11 -6.90
CA PHE A 164 8.47 -5.38 -5.47
C PHE A 164 7.91 -6.78 -5.20
N ARG A 165 8.24 -7.36 -4.04
CA ARG A 165 7.80 -8.70 -3.62
C ARG A 165 6.64 -8.59 -2.63
N LEU A 166 5.54 -9.27 -2.91
CA LEU A 166 4.31 -9.26 -2.10
C LEU A 166 4.24 -10.44 -1.11
N ALA A 167 5.40 -10.86 -0.58
CA ALA A 167 5.51 -12.01 0.33
C ALA A 167 4.91 -13.32 -0.23
N SER A 168 4.89 -13.51 -1.55
CA SER A 168 4.36 -14.70 -2.21
C SER A 168 5.09 -15.98 -1.79
N GLU A 169 6.34 -15.88 -1.35
CA GLU A 169 7.17 -16.98 -0.86
C GLU A 169 6.73 -17.55 0.49
N ILE A 170 5.94 -16.82 1.28
CA ILE A 170 5.50 -17.26 2.60
C ILE A 170 4.16 -18.00 2.46
N PRO A 171 4.05 -19.27 2.90
CA PRO A 171 2.77 -19.99 2.86
C PRO A 171 1.68 -19.30 3.69
N GLU A 172 0.44 -19.31 3.21
CA GLU A 172 -0.70 -18.65 3.87
C GLU A 172 -0.87 -19.09 5.33
N ALA A 173 -0.79 -20.40 5.59
CA ALA A 173 -0.89 -20.96 6.93
C ALA A 173 0.22 -20.43 7.87
N LYS A 174 1.42 -20.23 7.34
CA LYS A 174 2.55 -19.68 8.11
C LYS A 174 2.32 -18.20 8.41
N ALA A 175 1.87 -17.41 7.42
CA ALA A 175 1.56 -16.00 7.62
C ALA A 175 0.47 -15.81 8.70
N LEU A 176 -0.61 -16.61 8.65
CA LEU A 176 -1.69 -16.58 9.64
C LEU A 176 -1.22 -17.03 11.03
N ALA A 177 -0.33 -18.01 11.12
CA ALA A 177 0.23 -18.46 12.39
C ALA A 177 1.08 -17.36 13.05
N LEU A 178 1.93 -16.65 12.27
CA LEU A 178 2.78 -15.58 12.78
C LEU A 178 1.98 -14.45 13.44
N ILE A 179 0.95 -13.94 12.75
CA ILE A 179 0.13 -12.84 13.28
C ILE A 179 -0.73 -13.28 14.47
N LYS A 180 -1.19 -14.54 14.47
CA LYS A 180 -1.95 -15.10 15.59
C LYS A 180 -1.08 -15.25 16.84
N GLU A 181 0.17 -15.68 16.69
CA GLU A 181 1.12 -15.77 17.81
C GLU A 181 1.36 -14.39 18.43
N SER A 182 1.55 -13.35 17.61
CA SER A 182 1.66 -11.97 18.08
C SER A 182 0.42 -11.49 18.85
N GLU A 183 -0.80 -11.81 18.41
CA GLU A 183 -2.01 -11.49 19.17
C GLU A 183 -2.07 -12.21 20.52
N GLU A 184 -1.74 -13.50 20.55
CA GLU A 184 -1.76 -14.30 21.77
C GLU A 184 -0.73 -13.80 22.81
N ASP A 185 0.45 -13.38 22.36
CA ASP A 185 1.48 -12.81 23.23
C ASP A 185 1.05 -11.44 23.80
N LEU A 186 0.46 -10.56 22.98
CA LEU A 186 -0.10 -9.29 23.45
C LEU A 186 -1.27 -9.51 24.44
N MET A 187 -2.11 -10.52 24.21
CA MET A 187 -3.17 -10.88 25.16
C MET A 187 -2.63 -11.33 26.52
N LYS A 188 -1.51 -12.07 26.55
CA LYS A 188 -0.85 -12.45 27.81
C LYS A 188 -0.26 -11.21 28.49
N GLU A 189 0.37 -10.32 27.74
CA GLU A 189 0.95 -9.06 28.26
C GLU A 189 -0.13 -8.17 28.90
N MET A 190 -1.30 -8.04 28.26
CA MET A 190 -2.44 -7.31 28.83
C MET A 190 -2.91 -7.92 30.16
N LYS A 191 -3.08 -9.25 30.23
CA LYS A 191 -3.54 -9.94 31.45
C LYS A 191 -2.57 -9.76 32.62
N ASN A 192 -1.27 -9.80 32.35
CA ASN A 192 -0.25 -9.63 33.39
C ASN A 192 -0.23 -8.17 33.91
N SER A 193 -0.41 -7.19 33.03
CA SER A 193 -0.33 -5.76 33.34
C SER A 193 -1.55 -5.20 34.09
N VAL A 194 -2.68 -5.91 34.11
CA VAL A 194 -3.90 -5.51 34.86
C VAL A 194 -3.72 -5.66 36.39
N SER A 195 -2.70 -6.40 36.83
CA SER A 195 -2.48 -6.76 38.24
C SER A 195 -1.82 -5.66 39.08
N SER A 196 -1.25 -4.62 38.44
CA SER A 196 -0.61 -3.46 39.06
C SER A 196 -1.18 -2.21 38.41
N ALA A 197 -1.88 -1.37 39.16
CA ALA A 197 -2.68 -0.27 38.60
C ALA A 197 -2.15 1.11 39.01
N SER A 198 -1.13 1.58 38.31
CA SER A 198 -0.76 3.01 38.22
C SER A 198 -1.37 3.67 36.96
N ALA A 199 -1.37 5.01 36.91
CA ALA A 199 -1.90 5.75 35.76
C ALA A 199 -1.08 5.54 34.46
N GLU A 200 0.24 5.39 34.57
CA GLU A 200 1.13 5.09 33.44
C GLU A 200 0.90 3.68 32.89
N GLU A 201 0.68 2.69 33.76
CA GLU A 201 0.31 1.33 33.35
C GLU A 201 -1.03 1.29 32.62
N SER A 202 -1.99 2.14 33.02
CA SER A 202 -3.28 2.29 32.33
C SER A 202 -3.13 2.84 30.91
N HIS A 203 -2.24 3.81 30.68
CA HIS A 203 -1.97 4.32 29.33
C HIS A 203 -1.32 3.25 28.45
N LYS A 204 -0.27 2.60 28.96
CA LYS A 204 0.44 1.52 28.26
C LYS A 204 -0.50 0.36 27.91
N LEU A 205 -1.42 0.01 28.80
CA LEU A 205 -2.42 -1.03 28.54
C LEU A 205 -3.36 -0.67 27.38
N LYS A 206 -3.74 0.61 27.25
CA LYS A 206 -4.54 1.09 26.11
C LYS A 206 -3.77 0.95 24.79
N GLU A 207 -2.48 1.28 24.78
CA GLU A 207 -1.63 1.12 23.59
C GLU A 207 -1.48 -0.35 23.20
N ILE A 208 -1.21 -1.25 24.16
CA ILE A 208 -1.11 -2.70 23.91
C ILE A 208 -2.44 -3.22 23.32
N SER A 209 -3.58 -2.82 23.90
CA SER A 209 -4.90 -3.16 23.38
C SER A 209 -5.11 -2.62 21.96
N ALA A 210 -4.64 -1.41 21.66
CA ALA A 210 -4.75 -0.79 20.35
C ALA A 210 -3.89 -1.48 19.28
N VAL A 211 -2.68 -1.94 19.65
CA VAL A 211 -1.81 -2.78 18.80
C VAL A 211 -2.49 -4.13 18.52
N HIS A 212 -3.01 -4.79 19.57
CA HIS A 212 -3.71 -6.06 19.44
C HIS A 212 -4.92 -5.95 18.50
N THR A 213 -5.76 -4.92 18.63
CA THR A 213 -6.92 -4.70 17.75
C THR A 213 -6.51 -4.56 16.28
N ARG A 214 -5.40 -3.88 15.98
CA ARG A 214 -4.89 -3.68 14.62
C ARG A 214 -4.40 -4.98 13.99
N LEU A 215 -3.63 -5.78 14.73
CA LEU A 215 -3.22 -7.12 14.29
C LEU A 215 -4.43 -8.02 14.06
N ARG A 216 -5.39 -7.96 14.98
CA ARG A 216 -6.66 -8.70 14.87
C ARG A 216 -7.43 -8.34 13.62
N PHE A 217 -7.56 -7.05 13.31
CA PHE A 217 -8.19 -6.59 12.08
C PHE A 217 -7.51 -7.23 10.86
N PHE A 218 -6.20 -7.07 10.70
CA PHE A 218 -5.49 -7.55 9.52
C PHE A 218 -5.53 -9.07 9.35
N ARG A 219 -5.45 -9.85 10.45
CA ARG A 219 -5.62 -11.30 10.37
C ARG A 219 -7.01 -11.65 9.85
N HIS A 220 -8.07 -11.09 10.45
CA HIS A 220 -9.44 -11.41 10.04
C HIS A 220 -9.76 -10.89 8.64
N PHE A 221 -9.22 -9.73 8.26
CA PHE A 221 -9.40 -9.17 6.94
C PHE A 221 -8.76 -10.05 5.87
N TYR A 222 -7.53 -10.53 6.08
CA TYR A 222 -6.92 -11.50 5.17
C TYR A 222 -7.71 -12.80 5.07
N GLN A 223 -8.18 -13.35 6.20
CA GLN A 223 -9.03 -14.55 6.22
C GLN A 223 -10.38 -14.33 5.51
N LEU A 224 -10.98 -13.15 5.66
CA LEU A 224 -12.20 -12.75 4.97
C LEU A 224 -11.97 -12.72 3.46
N LEU A 225 -10.90 -12.07 3.01
CA LEU A 225 -10.54 -12.05 1.60
C LEU A 225 -10.30 -13.46 1.06
N LEU A 226 -9.62 -14.35 1.79
CA LEU A 226 -9.42 -15.75 1.32
C LEU A 226 -10.75 -16.51 1.12
N LYS A 227 -11.78 -16.21 1.91
CA LYS A 227 -13.11 -16.84 1.75
C LYS A 227 -13.79 -16.43 0.43
N PHE A 228 -13.57 -15.19 -0.01
CA PHE A 228 -14.07 -14.71 -1.31
C PHE A 228 -13.26 -15.28 -2.49
N ASN A 229 -11.99 -15.66 -2.30
CA ASN A 229 -11.13 -16.19 -3.37
C ASN A 229 -11.23 -17.73 -3.50
N ARG A 230 -12.20 -18.36 -2.82
CA ARG A 230 -12.37 -19.81 -2.92
C ARG A 230 -12.82 -20.18 -4.33
N ARG A 231 -11.87 -20.65 -5.14
CA ARG A 231 -12.16 -21.31 -6.41
C ARG A 231 -12.91 -22.61 -6.11
N GLU A 232 -14.02 -22.85 -6.80
CA GLU A 232 -14.77 -24.11 -6.68
C GLU A 232 -13.82 -25.28 -6.93
N SER A 233 -13.56 -26.08 -5.89
CA SER A 233 -12.86 -27.34 -6.04
C SER A 233 -13.88 -28.40 -6.41
N SER A 234 -13.63 -29.11 -7.50
CA SER A 234 -14.52 -30.13 -8.09
C SER A 234 -14.94 -31.28 -7.15
N ASN A 235 -14.32 -31.40 -5.97
CA ASN A 235 -14.48 -32.53 -5.05
C ASN A 235 -15.14 -32.20 -3.69
N VAL A 236 -15.56 -30.95 -3.45
CA VAL A 236 -16.21 -30.56 -2.18
C VAL A 236 -17.48 -29.79 -2.45
N SER A 237 -18.65 -30.37 -2.11
CA SER A 237 -19.92 -29.63 -2.12
C SER A 237 -19.87 -28.55 -1.04
N VAL A 238 -19.61 -27.30 -1.43
CA VAL A 238 -19.60 -26.18 -0.51
C VAL A 238 -21.06 -25.80 -0.20
N ASN A 239 -21.44 -25.86 1.07
CA ASN A 239 -22.72 -25.29 1.50
C ASN A 239 -22.62 -23.76 1.45
N ALA A 240 -23.18 -23.17 0.39
CA ALA A 240 -23.17 -21.73 0.16
C ALA A 240 -23.79 -20.94 1.34
N HIS A 241 -24.80 -21.50 2.02
CA HIS A 241 -25.44 -20.83 3.16
C HIS A 241 -24.48 -20.69 4.34
N SER A 242 -23.78 -21.77 4.72
CA SER A 242 -22.81 -21.71 5.82
C SER A 242 -21.62 -20.82 5.48
N LEU A 243 -21.17 -20.82 4.21
CA LEU A 243 -20.09 -19.94 3.77
C LEU A 243 -20.49 -18.45 3.90
N ILE A 244 -21.69 -18.10 3.46
CA ILE A 244 -22.22 -16.73 3.57
C ILE A 244 -22.35 -16.32 5.03
N GLU A 245 -22.85 -17.19 5.92
CA GLU A 245 -22.90 -16.90 7.36
C GLU A 245 -21.51 -16.64 7.95
N ASP A 246 -20.52 -17.43 7.57
CA ASP A 246 -19.14 -17.26 8.03
C ASP A 246 -18.48 -15.99 7.49
N ILE A 247 -18.80 -15.59 6.26
CA ILE A 247 -18.39 -14.31 5.68
C ILE A 247 -19.03 -13.17 6.47
N LEU A 248 -20.35 -13.20 6.68
CA LEU A 248 -21.07 -12.17 7.44
C LEU A 248 -20.52 -11.98 8.86
N LYS A 249 -20.23 -13.08 9.58
CA LYS A 249 -19.57 -13.04 10.90
C LYS A 249 -18.18 -12.40 10.81
N SER A 250 -17.39 -12.77 9.81
CA SER A 250 -16.02 -12.26 9.64
C SER A 250 -16.01 -10.77 9.29
N THR A 251 -16.93 -10.34 8.42
CA THR A 251 -17.14 -8.93 8.06
C THR A 251 -17.53 -8.10 9.30
N HIS A 252 -18.41 -8.62 10.15
CA HIS A 252 -18.76 -7.96 11.40
C HIS A 252 -17.55 -7.80 12.35
N VAL A 253 -16.74 -8.85 12.53
CA VAL A 253 -15.52 -8.79 13.35
C VAL A 253 -14.52 -7.75 12.80
N CYS A 254 -14.32 -7.70 11.48
CA CYS A 254 -13.45 -6.70 10.86
C CYS A 254 -13.98 -5.28 11.08
N ARG A 255 -15.29 -5.08 10.91
CA ARG A 255 -15.96 -3.79 11.12
C ARG A 255 -15.82 -3.30 12.56
N GLU A 256 -16.03 -4.17 13.55
CA GLU A 256 -15.85 -3.82 14.97
C GLU A 256 -14.39 -3.45 15.28
N ALA A 257 -13.44 -4.24 14.77
CA ALA A 257 -12.02 -3.96 14.95
C ALA A 257 -11.64 -2.60 14.36
N LEU A 258 -12.12 -2.25 13.16
CA LEU A 258 -11.90 -0.94 12.54
C LEU A 258 -12.49 0.22 13.35
N ASN A 259 -13.71 0.05 13.90
CA ASN A 259 -14.29 1.07 14.79
C ASN A 259 -13.43 1.28 16.05
N SER A 260 -12.88 0.21 16.61
CA SER A 260 -11.95 0.30 17.75
C SER A 260 -10.60 0.92 17.35
N CYS A 261 -10.10 0.67 16.14
CA CYS A 261 -8.93 1.38 15.60
C CYS A 261 -9.19 2.88 15.51
N LEU A 262 -10.36 3.30 15.01
CA LEU A 262 -10.73 4.72 14.91
C LEU A 262 -10.81 5.39 16.29
N GLN A 263 -11.35 4.70 17.30
CA GLN A 263 -11.39 5.21 18.69
C GLN A 263 -10.00 5.36 19.33
N THR A 264 -9.01 4.61 18.85
CA THR A 264 -7.65 4.57 19.38
C THR A 264 -6.61 5.19 18.44
N ILE A 265 -7.06 5.91 17.41
CA ILE A 265 -6.20 6.47 16.36
C ILE A 265 -5.22 7.52 16.89
N SER A 266 -5.63 8.27 17.92
CA SER A 266 -4.82 9.32 18.56
C SER A 266 -3.65 8.79 19.37
N LEU A 267 -3.61 7.48 19.66
CA LEU A 267 -2.47 6.83 20.31
C LEU A 267 -1.29 6.61 19.35
N GLY A 268 -1.49 6.81 18.04
CA GLY A 268 -0.46 6.61 17.04
C GLY A 268 0.50 7.77 16.89
N SER A 269 1.80 7.48 16.81
CA SER A 269 2.82 8.50 16.50
C SER A 269 2.48 9.26 15.21
N GLY A 270 2.67 10.58 15.21
CA GLY A 270 2.39 11.45 14.06
C GLY A 270 0.89 11.64 13.75
N TYR A 271 -0.01 11.24 14.65
CA TYR A 271 -1.42 11.56 14.51
C TYR A 271 -1.64 13.09 14.53
N GLY A 272 -2.46 13.58 13.59
CA GLY A 272 -2.77 15.01 13.47
C GLY A 272 -1.69 15.87 12.80
N ALA A 273 -0.55 15.28 12.38
CA ALA A 273 0.44 15.99 11.57
C ALA A 273 -0.07 16.16 10.12
N GLU A 274 0.19 17.33 9.53
CA GLU A 274 -0.15 17.62 8.13
C GLU A 274 0.75 16.86 7.14
N GLU A 275 2.00 16.58 7.53
CA GLU A 275 2.97 15.82 6.74
C GLU A 275 3.17 14.40 7.28
N ILE A 276 3.48 13.45 6.38
CA ILE A 276 3.79 12.05 6.72
C ILE A 276 5.20 11.99 7.33
N GLU A 277 5.35 12.51 8.54
CA GLU A 277 6.56 12.38 9.35
C GLU A 277 6.46 11.15 10.26
N ILE A 278 6.23 9.99 9.65
CA ILE A 278 6.15 8.71 10.37
C ILE A 278 7.39 7.90 10.05
N MET A 279 7.97 7.28 11.08
CA MET A 279 9.06 6.34 10.92
C MET A 279 8.74 5.27 9.87
N GLY A 280 9.65 5.09 8.91
CA GLY A 280 9.55 4.06 7.88
C GLY A 280 8.73 4.44 6.65
N PHE A 281 8.23 5.67 6.52
CA PHE A 281 7.56 6.14 5.30
C PHE A 281 8.36 7.23 4.60
N GLU A 282 8.69 7.00 3.33
CA GLU A 282 9.42 7.96 2.49
C GLU A 282 8.65 8.17 1.18
N PRO A 283 7.78 9.19 1.08
CA PRO A 283 6.87 9.39 -0.05
C PRO A 283 7.55 9.45 -1.42
N GLN A 284 8.80 9.89 -1.45
CA GLN A 284 9.54 10.14 -2.69
C GLN A 284 10.57 9.03 -3.01
N VAL A 285 10.65 7.96 -2.22
CA VAL A 285 11.69 6.93 -2.35
C VAL A 285 11.71 6.25 -3.73
N ASN A 286 10.54 6.14 -4.37
CA ASN A 286 10.35 5.38 -5.60
C ASN A 286 10.20 6.26 -6.85
N GLN A 287 10.48 7.57 -6.80
CA GLN A 287 10.28 8.46 -7.93
C GLN A 287 11.01 8.03 -9.21
N ARG A 288 12.16 7.36 -9.08
CA ARG A 288 12.94 6.83 -10.20
C ARG A 288 12.36 5.56 -10.85
N LEU A 289 11.38 4.92 -10.21
CA LEU A 289 10.69 3.74 -10.75
C LEU A 289 9.48 4.12 -11.60
N LEU A 290 9.00 5.36 -11.48
CA LEU A 290 7.83 5.83 -12.18
C LEU A 290 8.17 6.08 -13.65
N PRO A 291 7.19 5.89 -14.56
CA PRO A 291 7.38 6.22 -15.95
C PRO A 291 7.78 7.70 -16.09
N PRO A 292 8.53 8.05 -17.14
CA PRO A 292 8.86 9.43 -17.45
C PRO A 292 7.58 10.13 -17.91
N THR A 293 6.80 10.60 -16.95
CA THR A 293 5.59 11.41 -17.13
C THR A 293 5.70 12.67 -16.29
N PHE A 294 4.77 13.61 -16.48
CA PHE A 294 4.69 14.79 -15.64
C PHE A 294 4.67 14.44 -14.15
N PRO A 295 5.32 15.23 -13.28
CA PRO A 295 5.38 14.94 -11.84
C PRO A 295 3.97 14.93 -11.25
N ARG A 296 3.48 13.74 -10.85
CA ARG A 296 2.22 13.57 -10.11
C ARG A 296 2.53 13.17 -8.67
N TYR A 297 2.10 14.00 -7.72
CA TYR A 297 2.19 13.69 -6.30
C TYR A 297 0.93 12.99 -5.84
N THR A 298 1.10 11.79 -5.28
CA THR A 298 -0.01 11.09 -4.65
C THR A 298 -0.24 11.69 -3.28
N GLN A 299 -1.40 12.33 -3.08
CA GLN A 299 -1.85 12.74 -1.76
C GLN A 299 -2.48 11.54 -1.07
N LEU A 300 -1.88 11.11 0.04
CA LEU A 300 -2.47 10.03 0.82
C LEU A 300 -3.75 10.50 1.49
N ARG A 301 -4.71 9.58 1.62
CA ARG A 301 -5.87 9.78 2.49
C ARG A 301 -5.44 9.99 3.92
N SER A 302 -6.21 10.77 4.68
CA SER A 302 -6.01 10.86 6.12
C SER A 302 -6.22 9.47 6.76
N ARG A 303 -5.53 9.20 7.87
CA ARG A 303 -5.64 7.90 8.57
C ARG A 303 -7.09 7.60 8.99
N ALA A 304 -7.82 8.63 9.44
CA ALA A 304 -9.21 8.51 9.88
C ALA A 304 -10.15 8.22 8.70
N ASP A 305 -9.96 8.92 7.58
CA ASP A 305 -10.77 8.70 6.37
C ASP A 305 -10.49 7.33 5.77
N ALA A 306 -9.23 6.88 5.78
CA ALA A 306 -8.86 5.55 5.30
C ALA A 306 -9.52 4.44 6.13
N ILE A 307 -9.49 4.52 7.46
CA ILE A 307 -10.19 3.56 8.33
C ILE A 307 -11.71 3.62 8.08
N SER A 308 -12.27 4.82 7.92
CA SER A 308 -13.71 4.99 7.62
C SER A 308 -14.11 4.38 6.27
N ASN A 309 -13.27 4.52 5.25
CA ASN A 309 -13.44 3.88 3.94
C ASN A 309 -13.44 2.36 4.05
N LEU A 310 -12.56 1.77 4.86
CA LEU A 310 -12.56 0.34 5.12
C LEU A 310 -13.80 -0.12 5.90
N ILE A 311 -14.34 0.70 6.81
CA ILE A 311 -15.62 0.40 7.49
C ILE A 311 -16.76 0.34 6.45
N GLN A 312 -16.83 1.33 5.55
CA GLN A 312 -17.80 1.33 4.46
C GLN A 312 -17.61 0.14 3.52
N LEU A 313 -16.36 -0.27 3.25
CA LEU A 313 -16.08 -1.50 2.51
C LEU A 313 -16.67 -2.73 3.21
N MET A 314 -16.55 -2.85 4.53
CA MET A 314 -17.19 -3.96 5.27
C MET A 314 -18.71 -3.95 5.12
N ASP A 315 -19.33 -2.76 5.17
CA ASP A 315 -20.78 -2.62 4.97
C ASP A 315 -21.21 -3.01 3.54
N ARG A 316 -20.39 -2.67 2.52
CA ARG A 316 -20.60 -3.10 1.13
C ARG A 316 -20.45 -4.61 0.95
N LEU A 317 -19.40 -5.23 1.50
CA LEU A 317 -19.22 -6.69 1.45
C LEU A 317 -20.37 -7.43 2.14
N LYS A 318 -20.90 -6.88 3.24
CA LYS A 318 -22.10 -7.39 3.91
C LYS A 318 -23.33 -7.29 3.01
N ALA A 319 -23.50 -6.18 2.29
CA ALA A 319 -24.60 -6.00 1.34
C ALA A 319 -24.53 -7.00 0.18
N MET A 320 -23.34 -7.25 -0.38
CA MET A 320 -23.13 -8.24 -1.45
C MET A 320 -23.61 -9.65 -1.06
N CYS A 321 -23.49 -10.03 0.21
CA CYS A 321 -23.96 -11.33 0.71
C CYS A 321 -25.48 -11.52 0.63
N LYS A 322 -26.26 -10.45 0.43
CA LYS A 322 -27.72 -10.49 0.24
C LYS A 322 -28.13 -10.81 -1.19
N ILE A 323 -27.18 -10.94 -2.13
CA ILE A 323 -27.48 -11.22 -3.54
C ILE A 323 -28.36 -12.47 -3.73
N LYS A 324 -28.23 -13.47 -2.84
CA LYS A 324 -29.03 -14.70 -2.83
C LYS A 324 -30.53 -14.47 -2.55
N ASP A 325 -30.88 -13.35 -1.92
CA ASP A 325 -32.25 -13.06 -1.52
C ASP A 325 -33.05 -12.42 -2.69
N HIS A 326 -32.39 -12.15 -3.81
CA HIS A 326 -33.00 -11.55 -4.99
C HIS A 326 -33.46 -12.59 -6.00
N THR A 327 -34.71 -12.47 -6.42
CA THR A 327 -35.38 -13.38 -7.36
C THR A 327 -35.19 -12.98 -8.83
N ASN A 328 -34.70 -11.77 -9.11
CA ASN A 328 -34.43 -11.28 -10.46
C ASN A 328 -33.17 -10.41 -10.53
N PHE A 329 -32.58 -10.37 -11.72
CA PHE A 329 -31.31 -9.66 -12.00
C PHE A 329 -31.39 -8.15 -11.74
N HIS A 330 -32.53 -7.51 -12.07
CA HIS A 330 -32.71 -6.08 -11.88
C HIS A 330 -32.67 -5.69 -10.40
N ALA A 331 -33.31 -6.48 -9.52
CA ALA A 331 -33.27 -6.25 -8.08
C ALA A 331 -31.86 -6.42 -7.48
N ALA A 332 -31.05 -7.31 -8.06
CA ALA A 332 -29.65 -7.49 -7.66
C ALA A 332 -28.76 -6.31 -8.12
N LEU A 333 -28.99 -5.75 -9.30
CA LEU A 333 -28.24 -4.59 -9.83
C LEU A 333 -28.47 -3.32 -9.01
N VAL A 334 -29.72 -3.01 -8.64
CA VAL A 334 -30.06 -1.77 -7.93
C VAL A 334 -29.30 -1.64 -6.60
N ILE A 335 -29.09 -2.73 -5.86
CA ILE A 335 -28.32 -2.69 -4.60
C ILE A 335 -26.82 -2.49 -4.86
N ASN A 336 -26.27 -3.09 -5.91
CA ASN A 336 -24.87 -2.92 -6.27
C ASN A 336 -24.59 -1.49 -6.78
N GLU A 337 -25.52 -0.88 -7.53
CA GLU A 337 -25.42 0.52 -7.94
C GLU A 337 -25.54 1.46 -6.73
N THR A 338 -26.54 1.28 -5.86
CA THR A 338 -26.72 2.14 -4.69
C THR A 338 -25.54 2.04 -3.70
N SER A 339 -24.80 0.93 -3.70
CA SER A 339 -23.60 0.72 -2.88
C SER A 339 -22.28 1.05 -3.59
N MET A 340 -22.24 1.11 -4.93
CA MET A 340 -21.09 1.59 -5.72
C MET A 340 -21.09 3.12 -5.89
N PHE A 341 -22.26 3.76 -6.08
CA PHE A 341 -22.36 5.19 -6.39
C PHE A 341 -22.19 6.14 -5.19
N SER A 342 -22.00 5.64 -3.95
CA SER A 342 -21.60 6.50 -2.81
C SER A 342 -20.11 6.91 -2.83
N ILE A 343 -19.41 6.76 -3.96
CA ILE A 343 -17.98 7.08 -4.13
C ILE A 343 -17.76 8.40 -4.89
N TYR A 344 -18.81 9.07 -5.35
CA TYR A 344 -18.70 10.43 -5.93
C TYR A 344 -19.29 11.50 -5.02
#